data_AF-A0A8C9P5W1-F1
#
_entry.id   AF-A0A8C9P5W1-F1
#
_cell.length_a   1.000
_cell.length_b   1.000
_cell.length_c   1.000
_cell.angle_alpha   90.00
_cell.angle_beta   90.00
_cell.angle_gamma   90.00
#
_symmetry.space_group_name_H-M   'P 1'
#
loop_
_entity.id
_entity.type
_entity.pdbx_description
1 polymer ?
#
loop_
_entity_poly.entity_id
_entity_poly.type
_entity_poly.pdbx_seq_one_letter_code
_entity_poly.pdbx_strand_id
1 'polypeptide(L)'
;TSQPPPPMKCQRMLMLPPPKCQGSWVLVLGLDGSGKSTFLRVLSGKPPLEGHIPTWGFNSVRLPTKDFEVDLLEIGGSQNLRFYWKEFVNEVDVLVFMVDSADRLRLPWARQELHKLLDKDPDLPVVVVANKQVRAMGGNFSHMPGKGREHYRRIWVCAWRT
;
A
#
# COMPACT_ATOMS: atom_id res chain seq x y z
N THR A 1 33.05 -16.35 -17.55
CA THR A 1 32.90 -16.95 -16.20
C THR A 1 31.96 -16.07 -15.40
N SER A 2 30.66 -16.31 -15.51
CA SER A 2 29.63 -15.58 -14.75
C SER A 2 29.53 -16.18 -13.35
N GLN A 3 30.18 -15.54 -12.38
CA GLN A 3 29.93 -15.87 -10.99
C GLN A 3 28.43 -15.66 -10.68
N PRO A 4 27.78 -16.60 -9.97
CA PRO A 4 26.42 -16.38 -9.49
C PRO A 4 26.42 -15.18 -8.52
N PRO A 5 25.32 -14.40 -8.47
CA PRO A 5 25.20 -13.30 -7.52
C PRO A 5 25.41 -13.85 -6.10
N PRO A 6 26.10 -13.10 -5.22
CA PRO A 6 26.40 -13.57 -3.87
C PRO A 6 25.10 -13.94 -3.15
N PRO A 7 25.11 -15.01 -2.33
CA PRO A 7 23.92 -15.43 -1.59
C PRO A 7 23.44 -14.27 -0.72
N MET A 8 22.13 -14.05 -0.69
CA MET A 8 21.39 -13.04 0.09
C MET A 8 21.63 -13.19 1.62
N LYS A 9 22.86 -13.05 2.08
CA LYS A 9 23.25 -13.16 3.50
C LYS A 9 23.46 -11.78 4.14
N CYS A 10 23.62 -10.71 3.34
CA CYS A 10 23.76 -9.35 3.86
C CYS A 10 22.44 -8.62 4.16
N GLN A 11 21.27 -9.20 3.85
CA GLN A 11 19.95 -8.58 4.11
C GLN A 11 19.33 -8.93 5.47
N ARG A 12 19.94 -9.85 6.23
CA ARG A 12 19.42 -10.25 7.55
C ARG A 12 19.44 -9.13 8.60
N MET A 13 20.17 -8.04 8.36
CA MET A 13 20.28 -6.90 9.28
C MET A 13 19.10 -5.89 9.16
N LEU A 14 18.19 -6.06 8.20
CA LEU A 14 17.07 -5.11 7.99
C LEU A 14 15.68 -5.75 8.06
N MET A 15 15.56 -6.96 8.62
CA MET A 15 14.27 -7.68 8.76
C MET A 15 13.88 -7.90 10.23
N LEU A 16 14.30 -7.00 11.12
CA LEU A 16 13.72 -7.04 12.46
C LEU A 16 12.34 -6.40 12.39
N PRO A 17 11.29 -7.11 12.83
CA PRO A 17 9.99 -6.49 12.97
C PRO A 17 10.12 -5.29 13.90
N PRO A 18 9.29 -4.26 13.69
CA PRO A 18 9.42 -3.03 14.44
C PRO A 18 9.36 -3.29 15.95
N PRO A 19 10.26 -2.68 16.75
CA PRO A 19 10.21 -2.82 18.19
C PRO A 19 8.88 -2.26 18.72
N LYS A 20 8.11 -3.08 19.44
CA LYS A 20 6.85 -2.67 20.09
C LYS A 20 7.13 -1.77 21.30
N CYS A 21 7.57 -0.55 21.07
CA CYS A 21 7.79 0.48 22.10
C CYS A 21 7.61 1.87 21.47
N GLN A 22 6.40 2.42 21.62
CA GLN A 22 5.95 3.78 21.24
C GLN A 22 5.72 4.03 19.73
N GLY A 23 4.50 3.76 19.26
CA GLY A 23 4.01 4.14 17.93
C GLY A 23 3.04 3.12 17.37
N SER A 24 2.05 3.57 16.59
CA SER A 24 1.16 2.66 15.86
C SER A 24 1.79 2.30 14.51
N TRP A 25 1.85 1.01 14.18
CA TRP A 25 2.44 0.51 12.95
C TRP A 25 1.37 0.21 11.91
N VAL A 26 1.53 0.78 10.72
CA VAL A 26 0.65 0.57 9.58
C VAL A 26 1.43 -0.06 8.44
N LEU A 27 1.06 -1.28 8.08
CA LEU A 27 1.66 -1.98 6.94
C LEU A 27 0.93 -1.59 5.65
N VAL A 28 1.67 -1.20 4.61
CA VAL A 28 1.12 -0.82 3.31
C VAL A 28 1.54 -1.84 2.26
N LEU A 29 0.59 -2.69 1.85
CA LEU A 29 0.78 -3.75 0.86
C LEU A 29 -0.12 -3.57 -0.37
N GLY A 30 0.07 -4.43 -1.37
CA GLY A 30 -0.62 -4.37 -2.65
C GLY A 30 0.32 -4.68 -3.82
N LEU A 31 -0.24 -5.06 -4.96
CA LEU A 31 0.55 -5.47 -6.12
C LEU A 31 1.50 -4.35 -6.60
N ASP A 32 2.54 -4.73 -7.34
CA ASP A 32 3.41 -3.78 -8.03
C ASP A 32 2.56 -2.84 -8.92
N GLY A 33 2.83 -1.54 -8.81
CA GLY A 33 2.09 -0.52 -9.55
C GLY A 33 0.73 -0.13 -8.98
N SER A 34 0.31 -0.67 -7.83
CA SER A 34 -0.93 -0.22 -7.17
C SER A 34 -0.90 1.21 -6.63
N GLY A 35 0.29 1.82 -6.50
CA GLY A 35 0.46 3.22 -6.09
C GLY A 35 0.90 3.44 -4.64
N LYS A 36 1.37 2.39 -3.95
CA LYS A 36 1.88 2.43 -2.56
C LYS A 36 2.87 3.56 -2.30
N SER A 37 3.97 3.62 -3.07
CA SER A 37 5.02 4.61 -2.83
C SER A 37 4.53 6.04 -3.05
N THR A 38 3.64 6.25 -4.03
CA THR A 38 2.97 7.54 -4.25
C THR A 38 2.07 7.90 -3.07
N PHE A 39 1.31 6.94 -2.55
CA PHE A 39 0.47 7.12 -1.36
C PHE A 39 1.29 7.52 -0.13
N LEU A 40 2.40 6.82 0.17
CA LEU A 40 3.29 7.18 1.29
C LEU A 40 3.87 8.59 1.12
N ARG A 41 4.33 8.96 -0.09
CA ARG A 41 4.85 10.32 -0.33
C ARG A 41 3.81 11.40 -0.10
N VAL A 42 2.60 11.21 -0.63
CA VAL A 42 1.51 12.19 -0.47
C VAL A 42 1.15 12.36 1.01
N LEU A 43 1.07 11.26 1.77
CA LEU A 43 0.87 11.34 3.22
C LEU A 43 2.02 12.03 3.96
N SER A 44 3.25 11.93 3.45
CA SER A 44 4.43 12.64 3.98
C SER A 44 4.47 14.13 3.62
N GLY A 45 3.44 14.68 2.98
CA GLY A 45 3.44 16.05 2.47
C GLY A 45 4.36 16.28 1.26
N LYS A 46 4.82 15.21 0.60
CA LYS A 46 5.69 15.29 -0.59
C LYS A 46 4.84 15.20 -1.87
N PRO A 47 5.29 15.77 -2.99
CA PRO A 47 4.60 15.62 -4.26
C PRO A 47 4.51 14.15 -4.68
N PRO A 48 3.45 13.76 -5.42
CA PRO A 48 3.30 12.41 -5.94
C PRO A 48 4.45 12.04 -6.87
N LEU A 49 4.79 10.75 -6.94
CA LEU A 49 5.81 10.27 -7.87
C LEU A 49 5.32 10.39 -9.31
N GLU A 50 6.20 10.88 -10.17
CA GLU A 50 6.06 10.79 -11.61
C GLU A 50 6.67 9.48 -12.11
N GLY A 51 5.90 8.69 -12.83
CA GLY A 51 6.32 7.39 -13.36
C GLY A 51 6.16 6.22 -12.38
N HIS A 52 6.67 5.07 -12.81
CA HIS A 52 6.52 3.80 -12.10
C HIS A 52 7.87 3.08 -12.03
N ILE A 53 8.53 3.20 -10.88
CA ILE A 53 9.72 2.40 -10.56
C ILE A 53 9.31 1.41 -9.47
N PRO A 54 9.40 0.10 -9.70
CA PRO A 54 9.10 -0.89 -8.67
C PRO A 54 10.00 -0.71 -7.44
N THR A 55 9.39 -0.73 -6.25
CA THR A 55 10.15 -0.73 -4.99
C THR A 55 10.86 -2.06 -4.81
N TRP A 56 12.19 -2.02 -4.76
CA TRP A 56 13.04 -3.15 -4.43
C TRP A 56 13.30 -3.15 -2.91
N GLY A 57 12.58 -4.00 -2.17
CA GLY A 57 12.69 -4.08 -0.71
C GLY A 57 11.53 -3.39 0.01
N PHE A 58 11.84 -2.45 0.90
CA PHE A 58 10.88 -1.76 1.77
C PHE A 58 11.18 -0.26 1.87
N ASN A 59 10.20 0.50 2.32
CA ASN A 59 10.27 1.94 2.56
C ASN A 59 9.46 2.27 3.82
N SER A 60 9.93 3.18 4.66
CA SER A 60 9.24 3.56 5.90
C SER A 60 9.13 5.06 6.05
N VAL A 61 7.97 5.52 6.50
CA VAL A 61 7.72 6.93 6.80
C VAL A 61 7.05 7.03 8.16
N ARG A 62 7.58 7.90 9.01
CA ARG A 62 6.93 8.30 10.25
C ARG A 62 6.08 9.54 10.02
N LEU A 63 4.80 9.45 10.37
CA LEU A 63 3.86 10.57 10.30
C LEU A 63 3.52 11.06 11.71
N PRO A 64 3.76 12.36 12.00
CA PRO A 64 3.25 12.95 13.22
C PRO A 64 1.73 13.12 13.12
N THR A 65 0.99 12.51 14.03
CA THR A 65 -0.44 12.76 14.24
C THR A 65 -0.58 13.65 15.48
N LYS A 66 -1.71 14.37 15.61
CA LYS A 66 -1.94 15.36 16.68
C LYS A 66 -1.59 14.84 18.08
N ASP A 67 -1.89 13.57 18.35
CA ASP A 67 -1.78 12.97 19.68
C ASP A 67 -0.82 11.75 19.74
N PHE A 68 -0.30 11.26 18.59
CA PHE A 68 0.59 10.10 18.51
C PHE A 68 1.37 10.03 17.18
N GLU A 69 2.43 9.23 17.13
CA GLU A 69 3.20 8.95 15.91
C GLU A 69 2.73 7.65 15.26
N VAL A 70 2.63 7.66 13.93
CA VAL A 70 2.32 6.47 13.11
C VAL A 70 3.49 6.15 12.20
N ASP A 71 3.98 4.92 12.26
CA ASP A 71 5.01 4.41 11.37
C ASP A 71 4.37 3.62 10.23
N LEU A 72 4.48 4.12 9.00
CA LEU A 72 4.02 3.44 7.79
C LEU A 72 5.16 2.64 7.20
N LEU A 73 4.97 1.34 7.04
CA LEU A 73 5.91 0.43 6.39
C LEU A 73 5.34 -0.04 5.05
N GLU A 74 5.96 0.36 3.95
CA GLU A 74 5.69 -0.15 2.60
C GLU A 74 6.64 -1.30 2.28
N ILE A 75 6.10 -2.38 1.71
CA ILE A 75 6.89 -3.46 1.10
C ILE A 75 6.63 -3.50 -0.41
N GLY A 76 7.68 -3.75 -1.19
CA GLY A 76 7.58 -3.92 -2.64
C GLY A 76 6.57 -5.00 -3.04
N GLY A 77 5.85 -4.73 -4.13
CA GLY A 77 4.73 -5.57 -4.58
C GLY A 77 5.03 -6.51 -5.74
N SER A 78 6.28 -6.57 -6.19
CA SER A 78 6.73 -7.51 -7.21
C SER A 78 6.59 -8.95 -6.70
N GLN A 79 6.28 -9.90 -7.59
CA GLN A 79 5.99 -11.29 -7.21
C GLN A 79 7.03 -11.92 -6.26
N ASN A 80 8.33 -11.66 -6.48
CA ASN A 80 9.42 -12.18 -5.66
C ASN A 80 9.43 -11.64 -4.22
N LEU A 81 8.84 -10.46 -3.98
CA LEU A 81 8.79 -9.82 -2.66
C LEU A 81 7.52 -10.18 -1.89
N ARG A 82 6.45 -10.62 -2.56
CA ARG A 82 5.16 -10.96 -1.92
C ARG A 82 5.30 -12.12 -0.92
N PHE A 83 6.28 -13.00 -1.11
CA PHE A 83 6.59 -14.07 -0.17
C PHE A 83 6.85 -13.57 1.25
N TYR A 84 7.45 -12.39 1.38
CA TYR A 84 7.82 -11.81 2.68
C TYR A 84 6.66 -11.11 3.38
N TRP A 85 5.55 -10.78 2.69
CA TRP A 85 4.46 -9.98 3.27
C TRP A 85 3.92 -10.58 4.57
N LYS A 86 3.71 -11.91 4.60
CA LYS A 86 3.23 -12.66 5.76
C LYS A 86 4.12 -12.58 7.00
N GLU A 87 5.39 -12.18 6.85
CA GLU A 87 6.33 -12.05 7.96
C GLU A 87 6.07 -10.77 8.78
N PHE A 88 5.33 -9.80 8.23
CA PHE A 88 5.08 -8.49 8.85
C PHE A 88 3.63 -8.32 9.35
N VAL A 89 2.70 -9.14 8.87
CA VAL A 89 1.25 -9.01 9.17
C VAL A 89 0.97 -9.10 10.68
N ASN A 90 1.67 -9.97 11.41
CA ASN A 90 1.44 -10.18 12.85
C ASN A 90 2.08 -9.09 13.74
N GLU A 91 2.84 -8.19 13.15
CA GLU A 91 3.70 -7.23 13.87
C GLU A 91 3.22 -5.79 13.72
N VAL A 92 2.03 -5.58 13.12
CA VAL A 92 1.45 -4.27 12.86
C VAL A 92 0.04 -4.15 13.42
N ASP A 93 -0.42 -2.92 13.65
CA ASP A 93 -1.74 -2.64 14.20
C ASP A 93 -2.83 -2.58 13.11
N VAL A 94 -2.46 -2.19 11.88
CA VAL A 94 -3.38 -2.04 10.75
C VAL A 94 -2.68 -2.39 9.43
N LEU A 95 -3.40 -3.09 8.54
CA LEU A 95 -3.00 -3.29 7.15
C LEU A 95 -3.76 -2.34 6.22
N VAL A 96 -3.03 -1.54 5.45
CA VAL A 96 -3.55 -0.82 4.28
C VAL A 96 -3.20 -1.62 3.03
N PHE A 97 -4.23 -2.12 2.33
CA PHE A 97 -4.06 -2.87 1.09
C PHE A 97 -4.46 -2.02 -0.13
N MET A 98 -3.47 -1.62 -0.92
CA MET A 98 -3.66 -0.80 -2.12
C MET A 98 -3.97 -1.63 -3.36
N VAL A 99 -5.05 -1.26 -4.04
CA VAL A 99 -5.55 -1.90 -5.26
C VAL A 99 -5.57 -0.89 -6.40
N ASP A 100 -5.03 -1.26 -7.57
CA ASP A 100 -5.24 -0.50 -8.81
C ASP A 100 -6.63 -0.83 -9.37
N SER A 101 -7.60 0.06 -9.20
CA SER A 101 -8.98 -0.16 -9.64
C SER A 101 -9.18 -0.09 -11.16
N ALA A 102 -8.23 0.53 -11.88
CA ALA A 102 -8.24 0.54 -13.34
C ALA A 102 -7.75 -0.79 -13.92
N ASP A 103 -6.90 -1.51 -13.19
CA ASP A 103 -6.31 -2.78 -13.63
C ASP A 103 -7.20 -3.98 -13.31
N ARG A 104 -8.29 -4.10 -14.07
CA ARG A 104 -9.29 -5.17 -13.89
C ARG A 104 -8.71 -6.57 -14.04
N LEU A 105 -7.66 -6.75 -14.85
CA LEU A 105 -7.02 -8.04 -15.08
C LEU A 105 -6.27 -8.53 -13.84
N ARG A 106 -5.71 -7.60 -13.05
CA ARG A 106 -4.97 -7.94 -11.82
C ARG A 106 -5.81 -7.91 -10.54
N LEU A 107 -7.08 -7.49 -10.58
CA LEU A 107 -7.97 -7.55 -9.42
C LEU A 107 -8.11 -8.96 -8.79
N PRO A 108 -8.28 -10.05 -9.57
CA PRO A 108 -8.38 -11.40 -8.98
C PRO A 108 -7.10 -11.79 -8.22
N TRP A 109 -5.94 -11.40 -8.74
CA TRP A 109 -4.64 -11.63 -8.12
C TRP A 109 -4.48 -10.81 -6.84
N ALA A 110 -4.88 -9.53 -6.86
CA ALA A 110 -4.87 -8.67 -5.68
C ALA A 110 -5.77 -9.23 -4.57
N ARG A 111 -6.98 -9.70 -4.94
CA ARG A 111 -7.89 -10.38 -4.02
C ARG A 111 -7.25 -11.63 -3.42
N GLN A 112 -6.67 -12.50 -4.25
CA GLN A 112 -6.03 -13.73 -3.79
C GLN A 112 -4.90 -13.44 -2.78
N GLU A 113 -4.06 -12.45 -3.06
CA GLU A 113 -2.98 -12.08 -2.13
C GLU A 113 -3.53 -11.49 -0.82
N LEU A 114 -4.58 -10.67 -0.87
CA LEU A 114 -5.22 -10.16 0.34
C LEU A 114 -5.78 -11.29 1.22
N HIS A 115 -6.49 -12.27 0.63
CA HIS A 115 -6.99 -13.41 1.40
C HIS A 115 -5.88 -14.22 2.07
N LYS A 116 -4.74 -14.44 1.39
CA LYS A 116 -3.59 -15.13 2.00
C LYS A 116 -3.06 -14.40 3.25
N LEU A 117 -3.15 -13.07 3.30
CA LEU A 117 -2.73 -12.28 4.46
C LEU A 117 -3.76 -12.38 5.58
N LEU A 118 -5.05 -12.35 5.26
CA LEU A 118 -6.15 -12.53 6.23
C LEU A 118 -6.21 -13.96 6.80
N ASP A 119 -5.85 -14.98 6.02
CA ASP A 119 -5.75 -16.36 6.50
C ASP A 119 -4.64 -16.49 7.57
N LYS A 120 -3.64 -15.59 7.53
CA LYS A 120 -2.52 -15.56 8.48
C LYS A 120 -2.89 -14.84 9.78
N ASP A 121 -3.64 -13.75 9.68
CA ASP A 121 -4.20 -12.99 10.81
C ASP A 121 -5.61 -12.49 10.47
N PRO A 122 -6.66 -13.27 10.84
CA PRO A 122 -8.05 -12.91 10.53
C PRO A 122 -8.57 -11.71 11.31
N ASP A 123 -7.92 -11.38 12.44
CA ASP A 123 -8.34 -10.31 13.34
C ASP A 123 -7.66 -8.98 13.02
N LEU A 124 -6.66 -8.97 12.11
CA LEU A 124 -5.94 -7.77 11.71
C LEU A 124 -6.88 -6.75 11.05
N PRO A 125 -7.00 -5.52 11.58
CA PRO A 125 -7.79 -4.48 10.93
C PRO A 125 -7.26 -4.15 9.53
N VAL A 126 -8.13 -4.20 8.52
CA VAL A 126 -7.75 -3.95 7.12
C VAL A 126 -8.51 -2.78 6.49
N VAL A 127 -7.73 -1.93 5.83
CA VAL A 127 -8.21 -0.81 5.02
C VAL A 127 -7.87 -1.08 3.56
N VAL A 128 -8.88 -1.27 2.71
CA VAL A 128 -8.66 -1.44 1.26
C VAL A 128 -8.79 -0.10 0.55
N VAL A 129 -7.74 0.28 -0.19
CA VAL A 129 -7.67 1.53 -0.93
C VAL A 129 -7.77 1.25 -2.43
N ALA A 130 -8.90 1.61 -3.04
CA ALA A 130 -9.11 1.52 -4.48
C ALA A 130 -8.56 2.76 -5.21
N ASN A 131 -7.34 2.64 -5.74
CA ASN A 131 -6.58 3.70 -6.40
C ASN A 131 -6.83 3.77 -7.92
N LYS A 132 -6.44 4.87 -8.57
CA LYS A 132 -6.50 5.11 -10.02
C LYS A 132 -7.89 4.98 -10.64
N GLN A 133 -8.92 5.47 -9.94
CA GLN A 133 -10.29 5.40 -10.41
C GLN A 133 -10.48 6.21 -11.70
N VAL A 134 -10.82 5.52 -12.79
CA VAL A 134 -11.23 6.15 -14.05
C VAL A 134 -12.67 6.62 -13.90
N ARG A 135 -12.97 7.89 -14.23
CA ARG A 135 -14.37 8.35 -14.34
C ARG A 135 -15.04 7.53 -15.43
N ALA A 136 -16.13 6.83 -15.10
CA ALA A 136 -17.01 6.31 -16.12
C ALA A 136 -17.48 7.49 -17.01
N MET A 137 -17.11 7.46 -18.29
CA MET A 137 -17.78 8.24 -19.32
C MET A 137 -19.21 7.68 -19.45
N GLY A 138 -20.23 8.52 -19.24
CA GLY A 138 -21.59 8.26 -19.77
C GLY A 138 -22.74 8.06 -18.78
N GLY A 139 -22.89 8.88 -17.74
CA GLY A 139 -24.17 9.03 -17.01
C GLY A 139 -24.53 10.51 -16.87
N ASN A 140 -25.67 10.93 -17.43
CA ASN A 140 -26.09 12.33 -17.58
C ASN A 140 -26.10 13.13 -16.26
N PHE A 141 -25.18 14.11 -16.16
CA PHE A 141 -25.22 15.20 -15.18
C PHE A 141 -25.76 16.46 -15.88
N SER A 142 -27.07 16.52 -16.10
CA SER A 142 -27.71 17.59 -16.88
C SER A 142 -27.88 18.92 -16.13
N HIS A 143 -27.40 19.08 -14.90
CA HIS A 143 -27.50 20.39 -14.25
C HIS A 143 -26.52 20.57 -13.10
N MET A 144 -25.47 21.36 -13.31
CA MET A 144 -24.92 22.29 -12.31
C MET A 144 -23.94 23.25 -13.01
N PRO A 145 -24.23 24.56 -13.13
CA PRO A 145 -23.25 25.55 -13.52
C PRO A 145 -22.49 26.04 -12.29
N GLY A 146 -21.17 26.10 -12.36
CA GLY A 146 -20.36 26.66 -11.28
C GLY A 146 -18.86 26.45 -11.47
N LYS A 147 -18.17 27.54 -11.80
CA LYS A 147 -16.73 27.67 -12.04
C LYS A 147 -15.87 26.97 -10.98
N GLY A 148 -14.82 26.30 -11.48
CA GLY A 148 -13.54 25.98 -10.83
C GLY A 148 -13.57 25.58 -9.36
N ARG A 149 -13.41 24.29 -9.07
CA ARG A 149 -12.89 23.83 -7.77
C ARG A 149 -12.33 22.40 -7.85
N GLU A 150 -11.05 22.30 -7.51
CA GLU A 150 -10.33 21.15 -6.94
C GLU A 150 -10.19 19.88 -7.79
N HIS A 151 -9.08 19.86 -8.53
CA HIS A 151 -8.43 18.67 -9.04
C HIS A 151 -8.15 17.64 -7.91
N TYR A 152 -8.53 16.38 -8.14
CA TYR A 152 -8.21 15.17 -7.37
C TYR A 152 -8.86 14.96 -5.99
N ARG A 153 -10.17 14.73 -5.96
CA ARG A 153 -10.82 13.91 -4.91
C ARG A 153 -11.19 12.54 -5.47
N ARG A 154 -10.41 11.47 -5.26
CA ARG A 154 -10.86 10.05 -5.42
C ARG A 154 -9.95 9.05 -4.69
N ILE A 155 -10.09 8.95 -3.37
CA ILE A 155 -9.79 7.74 -2.61
C ILE A 155 -11.12 7.28 -2.01
N TRP A 156 -11.59 6.09 -2.37
CA TRP A 156 -12.61 5.41 -1.58
C TRP A 156 -11.87 4.48 -0.62
N VAL A 157 -12.05 4.74 0.67
CA VAL A 157 -11.63 3.87 1.76
C VAL A 157 -12.82 2.98 2.06
N CYS A 158 -12.79 1.74 1.59
CA CYS A 158 -13.69 0.73 2.14
C CYS A 158 -12.98 0.11 3.34
N ALA A 159 -13.42 0.46 4.54
CA ALA A 159 -13.10 -0.33 5.72
C ALA A 159 -13.81 -1.68 5.56
N TRP A 160 -13.05 -2.75 5.39
CA TRP A 160 -13.60 -4.10 5.43
C TRP A 160 -13.61 -4.51 6.90
N ARG A 161 -14.77 -4.41 7.57
CA ARG A 161 -14.98 -5.14 8.82
C ARG A 161 -15.48 -6.52 8.45
N THR A 162 -14.77 -7.55 8.92
CA THR A 162 -15.36 -8.86 9.16
C THR A 162 -16.41 -8.76 10.26
#